data_AF-A0A6L5I213-F1
#
_entry.id   AF-A0A6L5I213-F1
#
_cell.length_a   1.000
_cell.length_b   1.000
_cell.length_c   1.000
_cell.angle_alpha   90.00
_cell.angle_beta   90.00
_cell.angle_gamma   90.00
#
_symmetry.space_group_name_H-M   'P 1'
#
loop_
_entity.id
_entity.type
_entity.pdbx_description
1 polymer ?
#
loop_
_entity_poly.entity_id
_entity_poly.type
_entity_poly.pdbx_seq_one_letter_code
_entity_poly.pdbx_strand_id
1 'polypeptide(L)'
;MRTERREVHGHWTLEGVSAVNGHLDAELPPGLQITGVSVAGAAVSAEQSADHLRIPLGACASTGCTVALEWTLSANGWPAEGEGFWLAQGSVWLEARRVMPRLG
;
A
#
# COMPACT_ATOMS: atom_id res chain seq x y z
N MET A 1 -23.56 -9.30 -18.73
CA MET A 1 -22.26 -9.79 -18.21
C MET A 1 -21.91 -8.94 -16.99
N ARG A 2 -21.67 -9.56 -15.84
CA ARG A 2 -21.28 -8.84 -14.61
C ARG A 2 -19.75 -8.69 -14.68
N THR A 3 -19.25 -7.48 -14.86
CA THR A 3 -17.80 -7.22 -14.85
C THR A 3 -17.31 -7.46 -13.43
N GLU A 4 -16.67 -8.60 -13.19
CA GLU A 4 -16.03 -8.87 -11.90
C GLU A 4 -14.85 -7.92 -11.76
N ARG A 5 -14.87 -7.09 -10.71
CA ARG A 5 -13.78 -6.18 -10.40
C ARG A 5 -12.59 -7.03 -9.96
N ARG A 6 -11.52 -7.07 -10.78
CA ARG A 6 -10.27 -7.74 -10.43
C ARG A 6 -9.47 -6.81 -9.53
N GLU A 7 -9.57 -7.02 -8.23
CA GLU A 7 -8.92 -6.20 -7.20
C GLU A 7 -8.05 -7.09 -6.33
N VAL A 8 -6.83 -6.62 -6.04
CA VAL A 8 -5.96 -7.22 -5.03
C VAL A 8 -6.10 -6.38 -3.77
N HIS A 9 -6.31 -7.05 -2.64
CA HIS A 9 -6.26 -6.45 -1.32
C HIS A 9 -4.97 -6.89 -0.64
N GLY A 10 -4.37 -6.00 0.12
CA GLY A 10 -3.22 -6.37 0.92
C GLY A 10 -3.02 -5.49 2.12
N HIS A 11 -2.08 -5.94 2.94
CA HIS A 11 -1.73 -5.34 4.21
C HIS A 11 -0.22 -5.12 4.26
N TRP A 12 0.21 -3.96 4.74
CA TRP A 12 1.59 -3.73 5.16
C TRP A 12 1.65 -3.44 6.65
N THR A 13 2.66 -4.01 7.30
CA THR A 13 3.11 -3.57 8.62
C THR A 13 4.52 -3.03 8.46
N LEU A 14 4.72 -1.76 8.81
CA LEU A 14 6.01 -1.10 8.86
C LEU A 14 6.40 -0.95 10.33
N GLU A 15 7.55 -1.49 10.70
CA GLU A 15 8.04 -1.47 12.08
C GLU A 15 9.16 -0.43 12.25
N GLY A 16 9.18 0.27 13.38
CA GLY A 16 10.25 1.22 13.72
C GLY A 16 10.26 2.50 12.87
N VAL A 17 9.11 2.91 12.33
CA VAL A 17 9.01 4.10 11.48
C VAL A 17 9.25 5.36 12.31
N SER A 18 10.32 6.09 12.01
CA SER A 18 10.64 7.37 12.64
C SER A 18 10.77 8.47 11.59
N ALA A 19 10.26 9.66 11.87
CA ALA A 19 10.39 10.82 11.00
C ALA A 19 10.48 12.12 11.81
N VAL A 20 11.52 12.92 11.54
CA VAL A 20 11.81 14.15 12.28
C VAL A 20 10.73 15.22 12.09
N ASN A 21 10.11 15.25 10.91
CA ASN A 21 9.00 16.14 10.59
C ASN A 21 7.64 15.67 11.17
N GLY A 22 7.61 14.54 11.89
CA GLY A 22 6.39 13.95 12.46
C GLY A 22 5.49 13.23 11.46
N HIS A 23 5.91 13.09 10.20
CA HIS A 23 5.10 12.53 9.11
C HIS A 23 5.87 11.44 8.37
N LEU A 24 5.18 10.35 8.01
CA LEU A 24 5.69 9.41 7.03
C LEU A 24 5.21 9.84 5.65
N ASP A 25 6.14 10.25 4.81
CA ASP A 25 5.93 10.49 3.39
C ASP A 25 6.35 9.22 2.60
N ALA A 26 5.56 8.88 1.58
CA ALA A 26 5.79 7.71 0.75
C ALA A 26 5.27 7.88 -0.67
N GLU A 27 6.02 7.37 -1.65
CA GLU A 27 5.56 7.20 -3.03
C GLU A 27 4.85 5.86 -3.18
N LEU A 28 3.63 5.88 -3.72
CA LEU A 28 2.79 4.71 -3.97
C LEU A 28 2.99 4.19 -5.39
N PRO A 29 2.99 2.86 -5.59
CA PRO A 29 2.97 2.29 -6.92
C PRO A 29 1.72 2.71 -7.72
N PRO A 30 1.82 2.82 -9.05
CA PRO A 30 0.69 3.20 -9.89
C PRO A 30 -0.55 2.32 -9.67
N GLY A 31 -1.68 2.96 -9.40
CA GLY A 31 -2.98 2.28 -9.23
C GLY A 31 -3.21 1.65 -7.86
N LEU A 32 -2.23 1.73 -6.94
CA LEU A 32 -2.39 1.31 -5.56
C LEU A 32 -3.10 2.42 -4.78
N GLN A 33 -4.04 2.05 -3.92
CA GLN A 33 -4.81 2.97 -3.08
C GLN A 33 -4.76 2.49 -1.63
N ILE A 34 -4.44 3.37 -0.69
CA ILE A 34 -4.56 3.09 0.73
C ILE A 34 -6.02 3.25 1.14
N THR A 35 -6.57 2.22 1.77
CA THR A 35 -7.96 2.18 2.23
C THR A 35 -8.08 2.25 3.74
N GLY A 36 -6.97 2.07 4.48
CA GLY A 36 -6.93 2.19 5.93
C GLY A 36 -5.51 2.39 6.44
N VAL A 37 -5.37 3.18 7.50
CA VAL A 37 -4.09 3.42 8.17
C VAL A 37 -4.27 3.38 9.68
N SER A 38 -3.32 2.74 10.35
CA SER A 38 -3.18 2.83 11.80
C SER A 38 -1.74 3.11 12.19
N VAL A 39 -1.55 3.92 13.23
CA VAL A 39 -0.26 4.25 13.82
C VAL A 39 -0.32 3.87 15.29
N ALA A 40 0.62 3.02 15.73
CA ALA A 40 0.62 2.44 17.06
C ALA A 40 -0.74 1.82 17.46
N GLY A 41 -1.43 1.21 16.49
CA GLY A 41 -2.74 0.58 16.68
C GLY A 41 -3.95 1.52 16.68
N ALA A 42 -3.74 2.84 16.64
CA ALA A 42 -4.82 3.82 16.51
C ALA A 42 -5.07 4.17 15.04
N ALA A 43 -6.33 4.15 14.61
CA ALA A 43 -6.70 4.58 13.26
C ALA A 43 -6.41 6.07 13.06
N VAL A 44 -5.82 6.42 11.93
CA VAL A 44 -5.50 7.82 11.57
C VAL A 44 -5.93 8.12 10.13
N SER A 45 -6.20 9.38 9.85
CA SER A 45 -6.41 9.86 8.48
C SER A 45 -5.06 10.06 7.80
N ALA A 46 -4.94 9.59 6.56
CA ALA A 46 -3.79 9.86 5.70
C ALA A 46 -4.18 10.81 4.56
N GLU A 47 -3.25 11.66 4.15
CA GLU A 47 -3.36 12.43 2.93
C GLU A 47 -2.83 11.58 1.77
N GLN A 48 -3.63 11.39 0.73
CA GLN A 48 -3.25 10.61 -0.44
C GLN A 48 -3.55 11.37 -1.72
N SER A 49 -2.57 11.42 -2.63
CA SER A 49 -2.72 11.82 -4.03
C SER A 49 -2.52 10.60 -4.96
N ALA A 50 -2.40 10.81 -6.27
CA ALA A 50 -2.27 9.70 -7.24
C ALA A 50 -1.10 8.74 -6.95
N ASP A 51 0.02 9.28 -6.47
CA ASP A 51 1.29 8.57 -6.27
C ASP A 51 1.97 8.94 -4.94
N HIS A 52 1.39 9.83 -4.13
CA HIS A 52 1.98 10.25 -2.87
C HIS A 52 1.05 9.97 -1.69
N LEU A 53 1.64 9.54 -0.59
CA LEU A 53 0.99 9.26 0.69
C LEU A 53 1.71 10.02 1.79
N ARG A 54 0.95 10.67 2.66
CA ARG A 54 1.45 11.29 3.89
C ARG A 54 0.62 10.84 5.09
N ILE A 55 1.29 10.31 6.11
CA ILE A 55 0.68 9.79 7.34
C ILE A 55 1.22 10.56 8.55
N PRO A 56 0.35 11.13 9.42
CA PRO A 56 0.79 11.71 10.68
C PRO A 56 1.21 10.60 11.65
N LEU A 57 2.45 10.64 12.15
CA LEU A 57 3.00 9.64 13.08
C LEU A 57 2.73 9.97 14.55
N GLY A 58 2.42 11.23 14.88
CA GLY A 58 2.14 11.66 16.24
C GLY A 58 3.34 11.47 17.19
N ALA A 59 3.07 11.09 18.44
CA ALA A 59 4.07 11.09 19.51
C ALA A 59 5.19 10.05 19.34
N CYS A 60 4.96 8.95 18.61
CA CYS A 60 5.97 7.92 18.40
C CYS A 60 6.98 8.26 17.28
N ALA A 61 6.81 9.38 16.58
CA ALA A 61 7.65 9.75 15.43
C ALA A 61 9.16 9.83 15.75
N SER A 62 9.52 10.13 17.00
CA SER A 62 10.91 10.22 17.45
C SER A 62 11.47 8.91 18.01
N THR A 63 10.60 7.95 18.39
CA THR A 63 10.98 6.69 19.02
C THR A 63 10.81 5.48 18.10
N GLY A 64 10.12 5.65 16.98
CA GLY A 64 9.71 4.57 16.09
C GLY A 64 8.27 4.16 16.33
N CYS A 65 7.46 4.16 15.27
CA CYS A 65 6.07 3.73 15.24
C CYS A 65 5.94 2.38 14.55
N THR A 66 4.95 1.58 14.97
CA THR A 66 4.36 0.56 14.09
C THR A 66 3.28 1.23 13.26
N VAL A 67 3.38 1.16 11.93
CA VAL A 67 2.38 1.69 11.00
C VAL A 67 1.79 0.53 10.23
N ALA A 68 0.47 0.35 10.31
CA ALA A 68 -0.25 -0.66 9.56
C ALA A 68 -1.10 -0.01 8.47
N LEU A 69 -1.04 -0.53 7.26
CA LEU A 69 -1.74 0.00 6.10
C LEU A 69 -2.55 -1.10 5.43
N GLU A 70 -3.81 -0.82 5.13
CA GLU A 70 -4.65 -1.60 4.23
C GLU A 70 -4.65 -0.92 2.86
N TRP A 71 -4.51 -1.71 1.80
CA TRP A 71 -4.46 -1.18 0.44
C TRP A 71 -5.17 -2.07 -0.57
N THR A 72 -5.55 -1.44 -1.68
CA THR A 72 -6.12 -2.10 -2.85
C THR A 72 -5.36 -1.74 -4.11
N LEU A 73 -5.36 -2.65 -5.08
CA LEU A 73 -4.76 -2.46 -6.39
C LEU A 73 -5.69 -3.03 -7.45
N SER A 74 -6.06 -2.20 -8.42
CA SER A 74 -6.80 -2.65 -9.60
C SER A 74 -5.89 -3.51 -10.48
N ALA A 75 -6.24 -4.79 -10.64
CA ALA A 75 -5.60 -5.69 -11.60
C ALA A 75 -6.26 -5.63 -12.99
N ASN A 76 -7.14 -4.65 -13.23
CA ASN A 76 -7.71 -4.39 -14.55
C ASN A 76 -6.58 -3.96 -15.50
N GLY A 77 -6.28 -4.78 -16.51
CA GLY A 77 -5.17 -4.57 -17.45
C GLY A 77 -4.02 -5.58 -17.30
N TRP A 78 -4.05 -6.45 -16.30
CA TRP A 78 -3.10 -7.55 -16.21
C TRP A 78 -3.58 -8.66 -17.17
N PRO A 79 -2.76 -9.06 -18.16
CA PRO A 79 -3.20 -9.99 -19.21
C PRO A 79 -3.62 -11.33 -18.58
N ALA A 80 -4.67 -11.98 -19.06
CA ALA A 80 -5.02 -13.32 -18.56
C ALA A 80 -4.05 -14.41 -19.07
N GLU A 81 -3.33 -14.13 -20.18
CA GLU A 81 -2.29 -14.97 -20.80
C GLU A 81 -1.21 -14.08 -21.45
N GLY A 82 0.08 -14.44 -21.33
CA GLY A 82 1.21 -13.75 -21.97
C GLY A 82 2.46 -13.57 -21.10
N GLU A 83 3.61 -13.28 -21.72
CA GLU A 83 4.93 -13.15 -21.07
C GLU A 83 4.94 -12.07 -19.98
N GLY A 84 4.84 -12.56 -18.74
CA GLY A 84 4.90 -11.75 -17.53
C GLY A 84 4.08 -12.39 -16.41
N PHE A 85 4.69 -13.36 -15.71
CA PHE A 85 4.33 -13.81 -14.35
C PHE A 85 2.97 -14.52 -14.19
N TRP A 86 2.93 -15.85 -14.44
CA TRP A 86 1.72 -16.65 -14.18
C TRP A 86 2.02 -18.04 -13.60
N LEU A 87 1.16 -18.48 -12.69
CA LEU A 87 0.78 -19.90 -12.55
C LEU A 87 -0.75 -19.97 -12.50
N ALA A 88 -1.35 -20.42 -13.60
CA ALA A 88 -2.73 -20.91 -13.78
C ALA A 88 -3.93 -19.95 -13.61
N GLN A 89 -5.03 -20.34 -14.29
CA GLN A 89 -6.33 -19.65 -14.31
C GLN A 89 -6.79 -19.29 -12.88
N GLY A 90 -6.83 -17.98 -12.60
CA GLY A 90 -7.37 -17.45 -11.35
C GLY A 90 -6.34 -17.06 -10.29
N SER A 91 -5.04 -17.20 -10.55
CA SER A 91 -3.99 -16.77 -9.62
C SER A 91 -3.10 -15.69 -10.22
N VAL A 92 -2.91 -14.61 -9.46
CA VAL A 92 -2.10 -13.45 -9.86
C VAL A 92 -0.79 -13.49 -9.08
N TRP A 93 0.35 -13.53 -9.79
CA TRP A 93 1.67 -13.38 -9.16
C TRP A 93 1.98 -11.89 -8.96
N LEU A 94 1.94 -11.45 -7.71
CA LEU A 94 2.33 -10.10 -7.31
C LEU A 94 3.69 -10.14 -6.61
N GLU A 95 4.71 -9.61 -7.29
CA GLU A 95 6.02 -9.44 -6.66
C GLU A 95 5.92 -8.34 -5.60
N ALA A 96 6.45 -8.59 -4.39
CA ALA A 96 6.41 -7.62 -3.29
C ALA A 96 6.89 -6.23 -3.71
N ARG A 97 7.99 -6.13 -4.46
CA ARG A 97 8.56 -4.87 -4.98
C ARG A 97 7.61 -4.02 -5.84
N ARG A 98 6.56 -4.61 -6.41
CA ARG A 98 5.59 -3.89 -7.25
C ARG A 98 4.50 -3.20 -6.43
N VAL A 99 4.36 -3.60 -5.18
CA VAL A 99 3.42 -2.98 -4.25
C VAL A 99 4.12 -2.26 -3.13
N MET A 100 5.36 -2.57 -2.78
CA MET A 100 6.07 -1.84 -1.73
C MET A 100 6.14 -0.34 -2.00
N PRO A 101 5.74 0.51 -1.03
CA PRO A 101 5.87 1.94 -1.15
C PRO A 101 7.35 2.33 -1.04
N ARG A 102 7.74 3.44 -1.65
CA ARG A 102 9.08 4.01 -1.46
C ARG A 102 8.99 5.05 -0.35
N LEU A 103 9.69 4.80 0.75
CA LEU A 103 9.70 5.70 1.91
C LEU A 103 10.70 6.84 1.68
N GLY A 104 10.35 8.07 2.06
CA GLY A 104 11.24 9.22 1.97
C GLY A 104 10.62 10.49 2.50
#